data_AF-A0A1F6G0H8-F1
#
_entry.id   AF-A0A1F6G0H8-F1
#
_cell.length_a   1.000
_cell.length_b   1.000
_cell.length_c   1.000
_cell.angle_alpha   90.00
_cell.angle_beta   90.00
_cell.angle_gamma   90.00
#
_symmetry.space_group_name_H-M   'P 1'
#
loop_
_entity.id
_entity.type
_entity.pdbx_description
1 polymer ?
#
loop_
_entity_poly.entity_id
_entity_poly.type
_entity_poly.pdbx_seq_one_letter_code
_entity_poly.pdbx_strand_id
1 'polypeptide(L)'
;MLAHYKKNSSPFDTSKLFFHEDILERIRNLIKGDYFEPKDIPFPICVEVDLVSGCNQGCRWCQFKSWRKKNVFIAAEFLKSIFKDLRFGGTKAIELVGGGEPTLHPKIKEIVKSATKSGLEIGLITNGLLLPRIFSIANKLKYIRISLDAATSETYQRTHYYFKNQAKEKKTQIIEPFLLIKENIKQLTKLIDRQKIGIAFLVTPWNYQEIESATKLAKELGAGYIVFRPANLRKGRHLKGCWEVIEKSLGAAQKYTNRNFRVFRSTASRWNLARFKKIGKSRFVGPCFGSLLFGVIEANGNIPFCNIFRDNKKYRLGNIYDSQGSFKSVWQSVRHKRLLERHNIERCGTICKAKDYLLAIKQQKKNSLIKNKDKCDLAHVNFV
;
A
#
# COMPACT_ATOMS: atom_id res chain seq x y z
N MET A 1 -24.39 6.76 -6.97
CA MET A 1 -24.09 5.49 -7.68
C MET A 1 -22.59 5.24 -7.63
N LEU A 2 -22.14 4.21 -6.90
CA LEU A 2 -20.73 3.79 -6.97
C LEU A 2 -20.51 3.06 -8.30
N ALA A 3 -19.50 3.47 -9.05
CA ALA A 3 -19.18 2.88 -10.34
C ALA A 3 -18.74 1.43 -10.17
N HIS A 4 -19.45 0.50 -10.81
CA HIS A 4 -18.92 -0.85 -11.05
C HIS A 4 -17.57 -0.74 -11.76
N TYR A 5 -16.60 -1.62 -11.44
CA TYR A 5 -15.34 -1.68 -12.19
C TYR A 5 -15.68 -1.88 -13.69
N LYS A 6 -15.28 -0.93 -14.55
CA LYS A 6 -15.36 -1.12 -16.00
C LYS A 6 -14.62 -2.40 -16.36
N LYS A 7 -15.06 -3.11 -17.42
CA LYS A 7 -14.58 -4.44 -17.82
C LYS A 7 -13.03 -4.55 -17.89
N ASN A 8 -12.34 -3.44 -18.16
CA ASN A 8 -10.88 -3.35 -18.28
C ASN A 8 -10.19 -2.38 -17.30
N SER A 9 -10.88 -1.90 -16.25
CA SER A 9 -10.29 -0.93 -15.31
C SER A 9 -9.54 -1.59 -14.15
N SER A 10 -8.39 -1.04 -13.74
CA SER A 10 -7.60 -1.51 -12.59
C SER A 10 -7.26 -0.39 -11.60
N PRO A 11 -7.45 -0.59 -10.29
CA PRO A 11 -7.01 0.34 -9.24
C PRO A 11 -5.49 0.24 -8.98
N PHE A 12 -4.73 -0.47 -9.80
CA PHE A 12 -3.26 -0.57 -9.68
C PHE A 12 -2.53 -0.05 -10.92
N ASP A 13 -3.26 0.61 -11.82
CA ASP A 13 -2.72 1.21 -13.03
C ASP A 13 -2.07 2.56 -12.74
N THR A 14 -0.94 2.86 -13.37
CA THR A 14 -0.20 4.11 -13.16
C THR A 14 -0.80 5.30 -13.90
N SER A 15 -1.72 5.07 -14.84
CA SER A 15 -2.46 6.14 -15.55
C SER A 15 -3.32 7.01 -14.64
N LYS A 16 -3.56 6.59 -13.40
CA LYS A 16 -4.16 7.43 -12.34
C LYS A 16 -3.47 8.78 -12.18
N LEU A 17 -2.16 8.84 -12.46
CA LEU A 17 -1.38 10.07 -12.35
C LEU A 17 -1.91 11.19 -13.26
N PHE A 18 -2.53 10.86 -14.40
CA PHE A 18 -3.09 11.83 -15.35
C PHE A 18 -4.43 12.44 -14.90
N PHE A 19 -4.90 12.08 -13.70
CA PHE A 19 -6.01 12.77 -13.03
C PHE A 19 -5.50 13.83 -12.04
N HIS A 20 -4.18 13.98 -11.89
CA HIS A 20 -3.50 14.93 -11.01
C HIS A 20 -2.51 15.78 -11.80
N GLU A 21 -2.99 16.41 -12.88
CA GLU A 21 -2.13 17.17 -13.81
C GLU A 21 -1.41 18.33 -13.11
N ASP A 22 -2.01 18.95 -12.09
CA ASP A 22 -1.41 20.00 -11.27
C ASP A 22 -0.12 19.54 -10.57
N ILE A 23 -0.19 18.40 -9.87
CA ILE A 23 0.96 17.82 -9.17
C ILE A 23 1.98 17.30 -10.19
N LEU A 24 1.50 16.70 -11.28
CA LEU A 24 2.34 16.15 -12.33
C LEU A 24 3.14 17.25 -13.05
N GLU A 25 2.53 18.40 -13.34
CA GLU A 25 3.20 19.56 -13.91
C GLU A 25 4.29 20.11 -12.98
N ARG A 26 3.99 20.24 -11.69
CA ARG A 26 5.00 20.65 -10.70
C ARG A 26 6.19 19.70 -10.68
N ILE A 27 5.95 18.39 -10.65
CA ILE A 27 7.04 17.39 -10.71
C ILE A 27 7.82 17.49 -12.03
N ARG A 28 7.15 17.72 -13.16
CA ARG A 28 7.82 17.92 -14.45
C ARG A 28 8.71 19.17 -14.44
N ASN A 29 8.28 20.24 -13.79
CA ASN A 29 9.09 21.45 -13.65
C ASN A 29 10.33 21.19 -12.80
N LEU A 30 10.22 20.41 -11.71
CA LEU A 30 11.38 19.97 -10.92
C LEU A 30 12.35 19.08 -11.71
N ILE A 31 11.84 18.28 -12.66
CA ILE A 31 12.68 17.42 -13.52
C ILE A 31 13.43 18.25 -14.57
N LYS A 32 12.80 19.32 -15.08
CA LYS A 32 13.37 20.18 -16.14
C LYS A 32 14.29 21.27 -15.60
N GLY A 33 14.01 21.77 -14.39
CA GLY A 33 14.72 22.90 -13.82
C GLY A 33 16.08 22.51 -13.26
N ASP A 34 17.08 23.36 -13.48
CA ASP A 34 18.41 23.23 -12.88
C ASP A 34 18.41 23.57 -11.38
N TYR A 35 17.39 24.29 -10.91
CA TYR A 35 17.23 24.71 -9.52
C TYR A 35 15.76 24.79 -9.09
N PHE A 36 15.46 24.43 -7.85
CA PHE A 36 14.17 24.62 -7.20
C PHE A 36 14.32 24.86 -5.70
N GLU A 37 13.38 25.58 -5.08
CA GLU A 37 13.34 25.80 -3.63
C GLU A 37 12.51 24.73 -2.91
N PRO A 38 12.70 24.50 -1.59
CA PRO A 38 11.90 23.54 -0.84
C PRO A 38 10.38 23.75 -0.95
N LYS A 39 9.93 25.00 -1.09
CA LYS A 39 8.51 25.37 -1.30
C LYS A 39 7.94 24.86 -2.64
N ASP A 40 8.80 24.59 -3.62
CA ASP A 40 8.39 24.12 -4.94
C ASP A 40 8.06 22.63 -4.93
N ILE A 41 8.57 21.88 -3.94
CA ILE A 41 8.27 20.47 -3.73
C ILE A 41 6.74 20.30 -3.52
N PRO A 42 6.03 19.59 -4.41
CA PRO A 42 4.60 19.35 -4.25
C PRO A 42 4.33 18.43 -3.07
N PHE A 43 3.17 18.63 -2.46
CA PHE A 43 2.64 17.64 -1.52
C PHE A 43 2.31 16.35 -2.26
N PRO A 44 2.40 15.20 -1.59
CA PRO A 44 2.07 13.93 -2.19
C PRO A 44 0.57 13.81 -2.46
N ILE A 45 0.22 13.06 -3.50
CA ILE A 45 -1.18 12.75 -3.84
C ILE A 45 -1.79 11.88 -2.73
N CYS A 46 -1.03 10.90 -2.25
CA CYS A 46 -1.42 9.94 -1.22
C CYS A 46 -0.37 9.86 -0.11
N VAL A 47 -0.78 9.74 1.16
CA VAL A 47 0.14 9.53 2.29
C VAL A 47 -0.16 8.22 3.01
N GLU A 48 0.84 7.36 3.15
CA GLU A 48 0.74 6.19 4.04
C GLU A 48 0.93 6.65 5.49
N VAL A 49 0.03 6.27 6.39
CA VAL A 49 0.09 6.62 7.82
C VAL A 49 0.15 5.33 8.65
N ASP A 50 1.30 5.10 9.26
CA ASP A 50 1.51 4.00 10.18
C ASP A 50 0.88 4.39 11.53
N LEU A 51 -0.33 3.90 11.84
CA LEU A 51 -0.97 4.25 13.11
C LEU A 51 -0.27 3.60 14.31
N VAL A 52 0.25 2.39 14.11
CA VAL A 52 0.88 1.57 15.15
C VAL A 52 2.06 0.86 14.55
N SER A 53 3.21 0.82 15.23
CA SER A 53 4.37 0.02 14.80
C SER A 53 4.28 -1.46 15.21
N GLY A 54 3.39 -1.78 16.16
CA GLY A 54 3.08 -3.13 16.63
C GLY A 54 2.05 -3.86 15.76
N CYS A 55 2.09 -5.20 15.76
CA CYS A 55 1.15 -6.04 15.02
C CYS A 55 0.88 -7.34 15.78
N ASN A 56 -0.36 -7.79 15.77
CA ASN A 56 -0.84 -9.04 16.38
C ASN A 56 -0.63 -10.28 15.49
N GLN A 57 0.23 -10.21 14.46
CA GLN A 57 0.61 -11.33 13.60
C GLN A 57 2.13 -11.42 13.39
N GLY A 58 2.60 -12.61 13.00
CA GLY A 58 4.00 -13.00 12.88
C GLY A 58 4.49 -13.24 11.45
N CYS A 59 4.00 -12.50 10.44
CA CYS A 59 4.21 -12.90 9.03
C CYS A 59 5.68 -13.14 8.64
N ARG A 60 5.95 -14.24 7.94
CA ARG A 60 7.31 -14.74 7.64
C ARG A 60 8.15 -13.78 6.78
N TRP A 61 7.50 -12.97 5.94
CA TRP A 61 8.13 -12.02 5.01
C TRP A 61 7.85 -10.55 5.37
N CYS A 62 7.33 -10.26 6.56
CA CYS A 62 7.01 -8.90 6.95
C CYS A 62 8.26 -8.00 6.84
N GLN A 63 8.20 -6.99 5.98
CA GLN A 63 9.29 -6.04 5.76
C GLN A 63 9.53 -5.17 7.00
N PHE A 64 8.49 -5.00 7.82
CA PHE A 64 8.50 -4.18 9.03
C PHE A 64 8.91 -4.96 10.28
N LYS A 65 9.19 -6.27 10.18
CA LYS A 65 9.44 -7.14 11.34
C LYS A 65 10.53 -6.60 12.29
N SER A 66 11.59 -6.00 11.74
CA SER A 66 12.67 -5.41 12.53
C SER A 66 12.29 -4.11 13.26
N TRP A 67 11.24 -3.43 12.79
CA TRP A 67 10.79 -2.13 13.29
C TRP A 67 9.71 -2.26 14.38
N ARG A 68 9.06 -3.42 14.49
CA ARG A 68 8.05 -3.71 15.52
C ARG A 68 8.62 -3.92 16.93
N LYS A 69 9.88 -3.56 17.18
CA LYS A 69 10.54 -3.75 18.50
C LYS A 69 9.97 -2.83 19.57
N LYS A 70 9.39 -1.69 19.18
CA LYS A 70 8.67 -0.78 20.07
C LYS A 70 7.23 -0.71 19.58
N ASN A 71 6.26 -0.98 20.46
CA ASN A 71 4.83 -0.81 20.18
C ASN A 71 4.46 0.65 20.47
N VAL A 72 4.60 1.50 19.45
CA VAL A 72 4.29 2.94 19.55
C VAL A 72 3.03 3.20 18.74
N PHE A 73 2.18 4.07 19.28
CA PHE A 73 1.00 4.60 18.63
C PHE A 73 1.29 6.04 18.22
N ILE A 74 0.88 6.41 17.01
CA ILE A 74 0.96 7.82 16.60
C ILE A 74 0.03 8.66 17.48
N ALA A 75 0.51 9.81 17.93
CA ALA A 75 -0.29 10.71 18.74
C ALA A 75 -1.41 11.34 17.88
N ALA A 76 -2.66 10.93 18.14
CA ALA A 76 -3.83 11.25 17.32
C ALA A 76 -4.16 12.75 17.28
N GLU A 77 -3.75 13.49 18.31
CA GLU A 77 -3.87 14.95 18.41
C GLU A 77 -3.14 15.69 17.28
N PHE A 78 -1.95 15.21 16.89
CA PHE A 78 -1.19 15.78 15.77
C PHE A 78 -1.79 15.41 14.41
N LEU A 79 -2.50 14.27 14.31
CA LEU A 79 -3.09 13.86 13.04
C LEU A 79 -4.15 14.84 12.54
N LYS A 80 -4.87 15.53 13.43
CA LYS A 80 -5.88 16.52 13.01
C LYS A 80 -5.26 17.73 12.30
N SER A 81 -4.15 18.28 12.79
CA SER A 81 -3.45 19.38 12.11
C SER A 81 -2.81 18.89 10.81
N ILE A 82 -2.17 17.71 10.86
CA ILE A 82 -1.55 17.08 9.70
C ILE A 82 -2.56 16.86 8.56
N PHE A 83 -3.76 16.36 8.85
CA PHE A 83 -4.77 16.14 7.82
C PHE A 83 -5.24 17.43 7.17
N LYS A 84 -5.34 18.53 7.94
CA LYS A 84 -5.62 19.85 7.38
C LYS A 84 -4.47 20.34 6.50
N ASP A 85 -3.23 20.23 6.96
CA ASP A 85 -2.03 20.58 6.19
C ASP A 85 -1.96 19.81 4.87
N LEU A 86 -2.13 18.50 4.93
CA LEU A 86 -2.15 17.63 3.74
C LEU A 86 -3.23 18.09 2.76
N ARG A 87 -4.46 18.31 3.24
CA ARG A 87 -5.54 18.76 2.37
C ARG A 87 -5.25 20.12 1.75
N PHE A 88 -4.77 21.08 2.55
CA PHE A 88 -4.41 22.43 2.09
C PHE A 88 -3.29 22.39 1.04
N GLY A 89 -2.30 21.51 1.24
CA GLY A 89 -1.22 21.28 0.28
C GLY A 89 -1.63 20.56 -1.01
N GLY A 90 -2.87 20.06 -1.09
CA GLY A 90 -3.44 19.41 -2.27
C GLY A 90 -3.46 17.88 -2.23
N THR A 91 -3.02 17.25 -1.13
CA THR A 91 -3.15 15.79 -0.93
C THR A 91 -4.62 15.38 -1.02
N LYS A 92 -4.87 14.25 -1.67
CA LYS A 92 -6.23 13.77 -1.96
C LYS A 92 -6.61 12.58 -1.07
N ALA A 93 -5.64 11.74 -0.70
CA ALA A 93 -5.90 10.51 0.04
C ALA A 93 -4.85 10.19 1.10
N ILE A 94 -5.25 9.34 2.05
CA ILE A 94 -4.35 8.64 2.97
C ILE A 94 -4.61 7.13 2.91
N GLU A 95 -3.56 6.35 3.11
CA GLU A 95 -3.65 4.91 3.35
C GLU A 95 -3.23 4.62 4.79
N LEU A 96 -4.15 4.04 5.57
CA LEU A 96 -3.83 3.46 6.87
C LEU A 96 -3.18 2.10 6.63
N VAL A 97 -1.85 2.07 6.62
CA VAL A 97 -1.01 0.91 6.29
C VAL A 97 0.40 1.16 6.82
N GLY A 98 1.18 0.08 6.96
CA GLY A 98 2.61 0.19 7.24
C GLY A 98 2.92 0.14 8.74
N GLY A 99 4.18 -0.14 9.07
CA GLY A 99 4.68 -0.28 10.44
C GLY A 99 4.17 -1.55 11.15
N GLY A 100 2.87 -1.62 11.38
CA GLY A 100 2.18 -2.63 12.17
C GLY A 100 0.75 -2.90 11.67
N GLU A 101 -0.18 -3.13 12.59
CA GLU A 101 -1.61 -3.32 12.28
C GLU A 101 -2.43 -2.09 12.68
N PRO A 102 -2.96 -1.30 11.72
CA PRO A 102 -3.66 -0.05 12.01
C PRO A 102 -4.87 -0.22 12.94
N THR A 103 -5.60 -1.34 12.85
CA THR A 103 -6.81 -1.59 13.65
C THR A 103 -6.52 -1.76 15.15
N LEU A 104 -5.26 -1.92 15.56
CA LEU A 104 -4.84 -1.91 16.96
C LEU A 104 -4.95 -0.51 17.59
N HIS A 105 -4.96 0.57 16.80
CA HIS A 105 -4.99 1.91 17.36
C HIS A 105 -6.30 2.16 18.15
N PRO A 106 -6.26 2.57 19.43
CA PRO A 106 -7.46 2.74 20.25
C PRO A 106 -8.41 3.78 19.65
N LYS A 107 -7.84 4.86 19.08
CA LYS A 107 -8.58 5.97 18.46
C LYS A 107 -8.81 5.84 16.95
N ILE A 108 -8.72 4.64 16.34
CA ILE A 108 -8.88 4.49 14.87
C ILE A 108 -10.17 5.12 14.33
N LYS A 109 -11.28 5.00 15.07
CA LYS A 109 -12.58 5.59 14.69
C LYS A 109 -12.51 7.11 14.61
N GLU A 110 -11.88 7.76 15.59
CA GLU A 110 -11.69 9.21 15.62
C GLU A 110 -10.76 9.68 14.49
N ILE A 111 -9.66 8.96 14.27
CA ILE A 111 -8.70 9.26 13.21
C ILE A 111 -9.37 9.23 11.84
N VAL A 112 -10.14 8.19 11.53
CA VAL A 112 -10.89 8.08 10.26
C VAL A 112 -11.92 9.19 10.13
N LYS A 113 -12.67 9.51 11.20
CA LYS A 113 -13.63 10.63 11.19
C LYS A 113 -12.92 11.97 10.93
N SER A 114 -11.77 12.20 11.55
CA SER A 114 -10.96 13.42 11.40
C SER A 114 -10.42 13.59 9.98
N ALA A 115 -9.85 12.53 9.39
CA ALA A 115 -9.39 12.53 8.01
C ALA A 115 -10.55 12.79 7.02
N THR A 116 -11.69 12.13 7.25
CA THR A 116 -12.90 12.34 6.43
C THR A 116 -13.38 13.79 6.51
N LYS A 117 -13.45 14.38 7.72
CA LYS A 117 -13.86 15.77 7.94
C LYS A 117 -12.90 16.77 7.27
N SER A 118 -11.63 16.38 7.12
CA SER A 118 -10.62 17.18 6.42
C SER A 118 -10.69 17.01 4.89
N GLY A 119 -11.63 16.24 4.36
CA GLY A 119 -11.81 16.04 2.92
C GLY A 119 -10.80 15.08 2.28
N LEU A 120 -10.15 14.23 3.07
CA LEU A 120 -9.25 13.19 2.58
C LEU A 120 -10.00 11.89 2.33
N GLU A 121 -9.69 11.22 1.22
CA GLU A 121 -10.10 9.84 1.00
C GLU A 121 -9.23 8.88 1.81
N ILE A 122 -9.80 7.77 2.26
CA ILE A 122 -9.11 6.85 3.19
C ILE A 122 -9.17 5.43 2.66
N GLY A 123 -8.00 4.84 2.46
CA GLY A 123 -7.81 3.41 2.24
C GLY A 123 -7.34 2.74 3.52
N LEU A 124 -7.79 1.51 3.80
CA LEU A 124 -7.30 0.71 4.91
C LEU A 124 -6.68 -0.58 4.39
N ILE A 125 -5.48 -0.90 4.85
CA ILE A 125 -4.88 -2.23 4.69
C ILE A 125 -4.73 -2.84 6.09
N THR A 126 -5.32 -4.02 6.28
CA THR A 126 -5.41 -4.67 7.60
C THR A 126 -5.22 -6.18 7.46
N ASN A 127 -4.79 -6.83 8.52
CA ASN A 127 -4.66 -8.28 8.61
C ASN A 127 -5.98 -9.01 8.87
N GLY A 128 -7.08 -8.27 9.10
CA GLY A 128 -8.43 -8.82 9.15
C GLY A 128 -8.91 -9.29 10.53
N LEU A 129 -8.03 -9.47 11.52
CA LEU A 129 -8.40 -10.06 12.82
C LEU A 129 -9.34 -9.15 13.62
N LEU A 130 -9.14 -7.84 13.55
CA LEU A 130 -9.87 -6.86 14.35
C LEU A 130 -10.79 -5.97 13.50
N LEU A 131 -11.26 -6.49 12.35
CA LEU A 131 -12.23 -5.80 11.49
C LEU A 131 -13.47 -5.27 12.23
N PRO A 132 -14.05 -5.96 13.24
CA PRO A 132 -15.19 -5.43 13.99
C PRO A 132 -14.96 -4.04 14.58
N ARG A 133 -13.71 -3.67 14.90
CA ARG A 133 -13.37 -2.34 15.43
C ARG A 133 -13.67 -1.21 14.43
N ILE A 134 -13.72 -1.50 13.13
CA ILE A 134 -13.97 -0.50 12.08
C ILE A 134 -15.35 -0.60 11.43
N PHE A 135 -16.20 -1.56 11.80
CA PHE A 135 -17.52 -1.76 11.18
C PHE A 135 -18.38 -0.48 11.18
N SER A 136 -18.46 0.23 12.31
CA SER A 136 -19.21 1.49 12.44
C SER A 136 -18.72 2.65 11.56
N ILE A 137 -17.52 2.53 10.98
CA ILE A 137 -16.89 3.57 10.14
C ILE A 137 -16.53 3.05 8.74
N ALA A 138 -16.84 1.79 8.43
CA ALA A 138 -16.39 1.13 7.21
C ALA A 138 -16.89 1.83 5.94
N ASN A 139 -18.09 2.42 5.99
CA ASN A 139 -18.67 3.19 4.90
C ASN A 139 -17.87 4.45 4.52
N LYS A 140 -17.10 5.01 5.46
CA LYS A 140 -16.21 6.17 5.25
C LYS A 140 -14.92 5.82 4.53
N LEU A 141 -14.56 4.54 4.47
CA LEU A 141 -13.38 4.06 3.77
C LEU A 141 -13.72 3.89 2.28
N LYS A 142 -12.76 4.26 1.41
CA LYS A 142 -12.86 4.03 -0.03
C LYS A 142 -12.61 2.57 -0.36
N TYR A 143 -11.66 1.94 0.31
CA TYR A 143 -11.51 0.50 0.33
C TYR A 143 -10.97 0.00 1.66
N ILE A 144 -11.22 -1.29 1.90
CA ILE A 144 -10.59 -2.10 2.93
C ILE A 144 -9.97 -3.28 2.21
N ARG A 145 -8.65 -3.41 2.32
CA ARG A 145 -7.91 -4.53 1.74
C ARG A 145 -7.35 -5.40 2.85
N ILE A 146 -7.82 -6.64 2.90
CA ILE A 146 -7.44 -7.61 3.91
C ILE A 146 -6.23 -8.40 3.40
N SER A 147 -5.13 -8.39 4.14
CA SER A 147 -3.96 -9.23 3.89
C SER A 147 -4.27 -10.67 4.28
N LEU A 148 -4.52 -11.52 3.28
CA LEU A 148 -4.83 -12.93 3.46
C LEU A 148 -4.04 -13.73 2.43
N ASP A 149 -2.84 -14.15 2.83
CA ASP A 149 -1.86 -14.78 1.94
C ASP A 149 -1.97 -16.32 1.99
N ALA A 150 -3.19 -16.82 2.15
CA ALA A 150 -3.53 -18.24 2.32
C ALA A 150 -4.97 -18.54 1.89
N ALA A 151 -5.20 -19.76 1.41
CA ALA A 151 -6.51 -20.35 1.13
C ALA A 151 -6.91 -21.41 2.16
N THR A 152 -5.98 -21.83 3.02
CA THR A 152 -6.16 -22.86 4.05
C THR A 152 -5.60 -22.40 5.40
N SER A 153 -6.10 -22.96 6.51
CA SER A 153 -5.57 -22.69 7.85
C SER A 153 -4.10 -23.10 7.99
N GLU A 154 -3.69 -24.19 7.35
CA GLU A 154 -2.29 -24.65 7.34
C GLU A 154 -1.36 -23.63 6.67
N THR A 155 -1.71 -23.19 5.45
CA THR A 155 -0.91 -22.16 4.78
C THR A 155 -0.97 -20.85 5.56
N TYR A 156 -2.09 -20.49 6.19
CA TYR A 156 -2.18 -19.31 7.04
C TYR A 156 -1.21 -19.37 8.23
N GLN A 157 -1.16 -20.50 8.94
CA GLN A 157 -0.22 -20.70 10.05
C GLN A 157 1.23 -20.58 9.59
N ARG A 158 1.57 -21.18 8.44
CA ARG A 158 2.91 -21.11 7.83
C ARG A 158 3.33 -19.69 7.41
N THR A 159 2.37 -18.85 7.05
CA THR A 159 2.59 -17.54 6.40
C THR A 159 2.45 -16.36 7.35
N HIS A 160 1.36 -16.29 8.11
CA HIS A 160 0.96 -15.17 8.98
C HIS A 160 1.25 -15.40 10.46
N TYR A 161 1.28 -16.65 10.92
CA TYR A 161 1.51 -17.00 12.33
C TYR A 161 2.86 -17.68 12.58
N TYR A 162 3.90 -17.22 11.87
CA TYR A 162 5.26 -17.76 12.00
C TYR A 162 5.95 -17.27 13.29
N PHE A 163 5.64 -17.90 14.42
CA PHE A 163 6.41 -17.79 15.66
C PHE A 163 7.40 -18.95 15.73
N LYS A 164 8.70 -18.65 15.65
CA LYS A 164 9.75 -19.68 15.69
C LYS A 164 9.77 -20.49 17.00
N ASN A 165 9.24 -19.98 18.12
CA ASN A 165 9.52 -20.51 19.46
C ASN A 165 8.33 -20.49 20.47
N GLN A 166 7.08 -20.75 20.08
CA GLN A 166 6.00 -20.97 21.08
C GLN A 166 5.16 -22.22 20.76
N ALA A 167 5.84 -23.35 20.63
CA ALA A 167 5.24 -24.69 20.67
C ALA A 167 4.98 -25.17 22.12
N LYS A 168 4.95 -24.27 23.10
CA LYS A 168 4.63 -24.59 24.49
C LYS A 168 3.62 -23.57 24.98
N GLU A 169 2.45 -24.07 25.38
CA GLU A 169 1.41 -23.39 26.17
C GLU A 169 0.44 -22.45 25.43
N LYS A 170 -0.72 -22.98 24.99
CA LYS A 170 -1.93 -23.14 25.82
C LYS A 170 -3.10 -23.57 24.94
N LYS A 171 -3.66 -24.76 25.27
CA LYS A 171 -5.00 -25.20 24.88
C LYS A 171 -6.02 -24.27 25.55
N THR A 172 -6.35 -23.18 24.89
CA THR A 172 -7.63 -22.50 25.10
C THR A 172 -8.29 -22.41 23.73
N GLN A 173 -9.61 -22.45 23.71
CA GLN A 173 -10.46 -22.54 22.52
C GLN A 173 -10.39 -21.24 21.70
N ILE A 174 -9.21 -20.95 21.15
CA ILE A 174 -8.96 -19.83 20.26
C ILE A 174 -9.60 -20.24 18.94
N ILE A 175 -10.64 -19.51 18.52
CA ILE A 175 -11.12 -19.60 17.14
C ILE A 175 -9.89 -19.47 16.25
N GLU A 176 -9.65 -20.49 15.43
CA GLU A 176 -8.51 -20.54 14.53
C GLU A 176 -8.46 -19.21 13.74
N PRO A 177 -7.38 -18.40 13.84
CA PRO A 177 -7.39 -17.02 13.37
C PRO A 177 -7.81 -16.85 11.92
N PHE A 178 -7.55 -17.82 11.05
CA PHE A 178 -8.01 -17.81 9.67
C PHE A 178 -9.54 -17.96 9.57
N LEU A 179 -10.17 -18.84 10.34
CA LEU A 179 -11.64 -18.90 10.44
C LEU A 179 -12.25 -17.58 10.94
N LEU A 180 -11.63 -16.94 11.93
CA LEU A 180 -12.10 -15.64 12.44
C LEU A 180 -12.04 -14.55 11.35
N ILE A 181 -10.95 -14.49 10.58
CA ILE A 181 -10.82 -13.54 9.47
C ILE A 181 -11.89 -13.80 8.40
N LYS A 182 -12.16 -15.06 8.05
CA LYS A 182 -13.23 -15.42 7.11
C LYS A 182 -14.59 -14.90 7.57
N GLU A 183 -14.92 -15.12 8.84
CA GLU A 183 -16.19 -14.65 9.41
C GLU A 183 -16.26 -13.11 9.44
N ASN A 184 -15.19 -12.45 9.86
CA ASN A 184 -15.11 -10.99 9.85
C ASN A 184 -15.31 -10.39 8.45
N ILE A 185 -14.76 -11.02 7.40
CA ILE A 185 -14.96 -10.58 6.02
C ILE A 185 -16.42 -10.76 5.61
N LYS A 186 -17.04 -11.91 5.93
CA LYS A 186 -18.46 -12.17 5.65
C LYS A 186 -19.39 -11.19 6.36
N GLN A 187 -19.04 -10.73 7.55
CA GLN A 187 -19.79 -9.68 8.25
C GLN A 187 -19.60 -8.33 7.57
N LEU A 188 -18.35 -7.97 7.22
CA LEU A 188 -18.05 -6.72 6.55
C LEU A 188 -18.79 -6.56 5.21
N THR A 189 -18.93 -7.63 4.43
CA THR A 189 -19.64 -7.62 3.14
C THR A 189 -21.14 -7.38 3.27
N LYS A 190 -21.72 -7.58 4.46
CA LYS A 190 -23.12 -7.22 4.76
C LYS A 190 -23.28 -5.74 5.11
N LEU A 191 -22.20 -5.06 5.50
CA LEU A 191 -22.23 -3.68 6.00
C LEU A 191 -21.90 -2.62 4.94
N ILE A 192 -21.11 -2.97 3.94
CA ILE A 192 -20.66 -2.06 2.90
C ILE A 192 -20.66 -2.73 1.53
N ASP A 193 -20.63 -1.91 0.48
CA ASP A 193 -20.45 -2.39 -0.89
C ASP A 193 -19.20 -3.26 -1.02
N ARG A 194 -19.40 -4.51 -1.49
CA ARG A 194 -18.33 -5.47 -1.74
C ARG A 194 -17.21 -4.94 -2.64
N GLN A 195 -17.48 -4.00 -3.54
CA GLN A 195 -16.47 -3.42 -4.43
C GLN A 195 -15.37 -2.67 -3.66
N LYS A 196 -15.66 -2.24 -2.43
CA LYS A 196 -14.70 -1.64 -1.50
C LYS A 196 -13.85 -2.68 -0.77
N ILE A 197 -14.24 -3.95 -0.78
CA ILE A 197 -13.60 -5.01 0.00
C ILE A 197 -12.70 -5.83 -0.93
N GLY A 198 -11.40 -5.84 -0.63
CA GLY A 198 -10.40 -6.56 -1.40
C GLY A 198 -9.60 -7.54 -0.56
N ILE A 199 -9.16 -8.64 -1.17
CA ILE A 199 -8.13 -9.51 -0.61
C ILE A 199 -6.77 -9.17 -1.24
N ALA A 200 -5.76 -8.92 -0.41
CA ALA A 200 -4.36 -8.84 -0.84
C ALA A 200 -3.68 -10.18 -0.61
N PHE A 201 -3.05 -10.71 -1.65
CA PHE A 201 -2.28 -11.93 -1.60
C PHE A 201 -0.84 -11.68 -2.08
N LEU A 202 0.11 -11.76 -1.15
CA LEU A 202 1.54 -11.77 -1.41
C LEU A 202 1.98 -13.19 -1.81
N VAL A 203 2.38 -13.32 -3.06
CA VAL A 203 2.88 -14.58 -3.62
C VAL A 203 4.32 -14.81 -3.16
N THR A 204 4.53 -15.98 -2.57
CA THR A 204 5.79 -16.45 -2.00
C THR A 204 6.02 -17.92 -2.36
N PRO A 205 7.25 -18.45 -2.15
CA PRO A 205 7.50 -19.88 -2.31
C PRO A 205 6.65 -20.79 -1.41
N TRP A 206 6.00 -20.25 -0.36
CA TRP A 206 5.23 -21.04 0.60
C TRP A 206 3.72 -21.06 0.33
N ASN A 207 3.23 -20.32 -0.65
CA ASN A 207 1.79 -20.19 -0.91
C ASN A 207 1.42 -20.05 -2.40
N TYR A 208 2.40 -20.06 -3.32
CA TYR A 208 2.13 -19.83 -4.75
C TYR A 208 1.19 -20.86 -5.39
N GLN A 209 1.13 -22.08 -4.85
CA GLN A 209 0.21 -23.13 -5.31
C GLN A 209 -1.26 -22.78 -5.00
N GLU A 210 -1.52 -21.90 -4.03
CA GLU A 210 -2.87 -21.54 -3.61
C GLU A 210 -3.45 -20.34 -4.36
N ILE A 211 -2.80 -19.80 -5.40
CA ILE A 211 -3.29 -18.63 -6.14
C ILE A 211 -4.74 -18.81 -6.63
N GLU A 212 -5.06 -19.96 -7.22
CA GLU A 212 -6.43 -20.23 -7.69
C GLU A 212 -7.39 -20.47 -6.51
N SER A 213 -7.01 -21.28 -5.53
CA SER A 213 -7.85 -21.56 -4.35
C SER A 213 -8.13 -20.30 -3.53
N ALA A 214 -7.17 -19.40 -3.38
CA ALA A 214 -7.34 -18.10 -2.73
C ALA A 214 -8.29 -17.20 -3.52
N THR A 215 -8.29 -17.30 -4.85
CA THR A 215 -9.25 -16.60 -5.71
C THR A 215 -10.67 -17.11 -5.46
N LYS A 216 -10.86 -18.44 -5.41
CA LYS A 216 -12.15 -19.07 -5.09
C LYS A 216 -12.62 -18.63 -3.70
N LEU A 217 -11.74 -18.71 -2.70
CA LEU A 217 -12.04 -18.29 -1.32
C LEU A 217 -12.44 -16.81 -1.25
N ALA A 218 -11.67 -15.90 -1.88
CA ALA A 218 -12.01 -14.48 -1.86
C ALA A 218 -13.41 -14.20 -2.43
N LYS A 219 -13.78 -14.91 -3.51
CA LYS A 219 -15.12 -14.84 -4.10
C LYS A 219 -16.19 -15.42 -3.17
N GLU A 220 -15.94 -16.57 -2.54
CA GLU A 220 -16.84 -17.21 -1.57
C GLU A 220 -17.11 -16.31 -0.36
N LEU A 221 -16.09 -15.60 0.13
CA LEU A 221 -16.20 -14.66 1.24
C LEU A 221 -16.99 -13.39 0.87
N GLY A 222 -17.29 -13.18 -0.42
CA GLY A 222 -18.05 -12.04 -0.91
C GLY A 222 -17.22 -10.78 -1.15
N ALA A 223 -15.88 -10.86 -1.16
CA ALA A 223 -15.03 -9.72 -1.53
C ALA A 223 -15.29 -9.30 -3.00
N GLY A 224 -15.12 -8.02 -3.32
CA GLY A 224 -15.27 -7.53 -4.69
C GLY A 224 -14.04 -7.81 -5.56
N TYR A 225 -12.87 -8.03 -4.95
CA TYR A 225 -11.67 -8.36 -5.70
C TYR A 225 -10.60 -9.09 -4.89
N ILE A 226 -9.68 -9.74 -5.59
CA ILE A 226 -8.39 -10.21 -5.07
C ILE A 226 -7.25 -9.58 -5.88
N VAL A 227 -6.16 -9.21 -5.23
CA VAL A 227 -4.94 -8.71 -5.88
C VAL A 227 -3.73 -9.54 -5.50
N PHE A 228 -3.03 -10.03 -6.52
CA PHE A 228 -1.77 -10.75 -6.37
C PHE A 228 -0.57 -9.82 -6.55
N ARG A 229 0.40 -9.92 -5.65
CA ARG A 229 1.67 -9.20 -5.73
C ARG A 229 2.82 -10.13 -5.31
N PRO A 230 4.01 -10.05 -5.92
CA PRO A 230 5.14 -10.81 -5.41
C PRO A 230 5.62 -10.20 -4.09
N ALA A 231 5.96 -11.04 -3.10
CA ALA A 231 6.57 -10.55 -1.87
C ALA A 231 8.01 -10.05 -2.11
N ASN A 232 8.41 -9.00 -1.41
CA ASN A 232 9.78 -8.52 -1.39
C ASN A 232 10.62 -9.37 -0.42
N LEU A 233 11.17 -10.48 -0.93
CA LEU A 233 11.91 -11.45 -0.13
C LEU A 233 13.41 -11.16 -0.12
N ARG A 234 14.05 -11.31 1.05
CA ARG A 234 15.52 -11.20 1.22
C ARG A 234 16.26 -12.25 0.37
N LYS A 235 17.54 -11.98 0.06
CA LYS A 235 18.43 -12.86 -0.72
C LYS A 235 18.33 -14.34 -0.26
N GLY A 236 18.17 -15.24 -1.23
CA GLY A 236 18.06 -16.70 -1.06
C GLY A 236 16.63 -17.25 -1.15
N ARG A 237 15.60 -16.44 -0.86
CA ARG A 237 14.19 -16.89 -0.80
C ARG A 237 13.42 -16.31 -1.97
N HIS A 238 13.49 -16.94 -3.15
CA HIS A 238 12.93 -16.40 -4.39
C HIS A 238 11.90 -17.31 -5.01
N LEU A 239 11.08 -16.76 -5.90
CA LEU A 239 10.14 -17.49 -6.74
C LEU A 239 10.83 -18.26 -7.89
N LYS A 240 12.15 -18.51 -7.77
CA LYS A 240 12.93 -19.23 -8.79
C LYS A 240 12.45 -20.69 -8.80
N GLY A 241 12.06 -21.19 -9.98
CA GLY A 241 11.45 -22.52 -10.13
C GLY A 241 9.93 -22.56 -9.91
N CYS A 242 9.33 -21.56 -9.26
CA CYS A 242 7.88 -21.49 -9.07
C CYS A 242 7.16 -20.77 -10.23
N TRP A 243 7.89 -20.14 -11.15
CA TRP A 243 7.33 -19.16 -12.09
C TRP A 243 6.29 -19.74 -13.04
N GLU A 244 6.54 -20.92 -13.59
CA GLU A 244 5.60 -21.55 -14.53
C GLU A 244 4.25 -21.84 -13.86
N VAL A 245 4.29 -22.41 -12.66
CA VAL A 245 3.10 -22.62 -11.84
C VAL A 245 2.41 -21.30 -11.51
N ILE A 246 3.17 -20.27 -11.14
CA ILE A 246 2.62 -18.94 -10.83
C ILE A 246 1.89 -18.35 -12.04
N GLU A 247 2.49 -18.33 -13.23
CA GLU A 247 1.84 -17.78 -14.42
C GLU A 247 0.61 -18.59 -14.82
N LYS A 248 0.70 -19.93 -14.80
CA LYS A 248 -0.45 -20.80 -15.07
C LYS A 248 -1.59 -20.53 -14.09
N SER A 249 -1.30 -20.49 -12.79
CA SER A 249 -2.30 -20.23 -11.74
C SER A 249 -2.88 -18.82 -11.80
N LEU A 250 -2.08 -17.81 -12.16
CA LEU A 250 -2.57 -16.44 -12.36
C LEU A 250 -3.47 -16.35 -13.59
N GLY A 251 -3.15 -17.06 -14.67
CA GLY A 251 -4.01 -17.19 -15.84
C GLY A 251 -5.34 -17.87 -15.52
N ALA A 252 -5.30 -18.95 -14.73
CA ALA A 252 -6.50 -19.63 -14.24
C ALA A 252 -7.35 -18.73 -13.33
N ALA A 253 -6.72 -18.06 -12.36
CA ALA A 253 -7.38 -17.10 -11.47
C ALA A 253 -8.07 -15.97 -12.26
N GLN A 254 -7.44 -15.46 -13.32
CA GLN A 254 -8.01 -14.36 -14.13
C GLN A 254 -9.38 -14.72 -14.71
N LYS A 255 -9.63 -16.00 -15.04
CA LYS A 255 -10.91 -16.50 -15.58
C LYS A 255 -12.10 -16.35 -14.62
N TYR A 256 -11.86 -16.17 -13.32
CA TYR A 256 -12.92 -15.94 -12.33
C TYR A 256 -13.49 -14.51 -12.37
N THR A 257 -12.84 -13.61 -13.11
CA THR A 257 -13.26 -12.21 -13.24
C THR A 257 -14.62 -12.09 -13.92
N ASN A 258 -15.53 -11.33 -13.31
CA ASN A 258 -16.86 -11.03 -13.84
C ASN A 258 -17.31 -9.63 -13.34
N ARG A 259 -18.60 -9.28 -13.51
CA ARG A 259 -19.13 -7.96 -13.12
C ARG A 259 -19.03 -7.68 -11.61
N ASN A 260 -19.08 -8.74 -10.79
CA ASN A 260 -19.18 -8.65 -9.33
C ASN A 260 -17.86 -8.98 -8.61
N PHE A 261 -16.91 -9.60 -9.30
CA PHE A 261 -15.64 -10.03 -8.73
C PHE A 261 -14.49 -9.81 -9.72
N ARG A 262 -13.40 -9.20 -9.28
CA ARG A 262 -12.23 -8.89 -10.12
C ARG A 262 -10.97 -9.56 -9.59
N VAL A 263 -10.15 -10.07 -10.50
CA VAL A 263 -8.80 -10.55 -10.20
C VAL A 263 -7.79 -9.56 -10.75
N PHE A 264 -6.92 -9.05 -9.88
CA PHE A 264 -5.89 -8.08 -10.22
C PHE A 264 -4.49 -8.64 -9.98
N ARG A 265 -3.53 -8.12 -10.74
CA ARG A 265 -2.09 -8.29 -10.51
C ARG A 265 -1.46 -6.92 -10.34
N SER A 266 -0.43 -6.80 -9.51
CA SER A 266 0.41 -5.59 -9.52
C SER A 266 1.16 -5.42 -10.83
N THR A 267 1.78 -4.25 -11.02
CA THR A 267 2.55 -3.87 -12.21
C THR A 267 3.56 -4.95 -12.65
N ALA A 268 3.73 -5.07 -13.97
CA ALA A 268 4.62 -6.04 -14.59
C ALA A 268 6.08 -5.90 -14.13
N SER A 269 6.54 -4.68 -13.85
CA SER A 269 7.88 -4.43 -13.33
C SER A 269 8.16 -5.15 -12.01
N ARG A 270 7.19 -5.19 -11.09
CA ARG A 270 7.34 -5.87 -9.79
C ARG A 270 7.49 -7.37 -9.98
N TRP A 271 6.69 -7.95 -10.87
CA TRP A 271 6.78 -9.37 -11.23
C TRP A 271 8.10 -9.70 -11.94
N ASN A 272 8.54 -8.86 -12.88
CA ASN A 272 9.82 -9.03 -13.58
C ASN A 272 11.01 -8.96 -12.61
N LEU A 273 11.00 -8.00 -11.68
CA LEU A 273 12.03 -7.89 -10.64
C LEU A 273 12.06 -9.11 -9.71
N ALA A 274 10.87 -9.60 -9.31
CA ALA A 274 10.75 -10.79 -8.48
C ALA A 274 11.24 -12.06 -9.18
N ARG A 275 10.98 -12.19 -10.50
CA ARG A 275 11.39 -13.34 -11.32
C ARG A 275 12.89 -13.34 -11.59
N PHE A 276 13.41 -12.26 -12.14
CA PHE A 276 14.74 -12.28 -12.74
C PHE A 276 15.84 -11.80 -11.82
N LYS A 277 15.53 -11.11 -10.69
CA LYS A 277 16.50 -10.43 -9.80
C LYS A 277 17.44 -9.42 -10.47
N LYS A 278 17.53 -9.42 -11.79
CA LYS A 278 18.08 -8.35 -12.56
C LYS A 278 17.11 -7.20 -12.33
N ILE A 279 17.56 -6.24 -11.51
CA ILE A 279 17.32 -4.85 -11.85
C ILE A 279 17.84 -4.79 -13.29
N GLY A 280 16.97 -5.02 -14.29
CA GLY A 280 17.33 -4.59 -15.64
C GLY A 280 17.80 -3.16 -15.43
N LYS A 281 19.05 -2.86 -15.82
CA LYS A 281 19.69 -1.54 -15.60
C LYS A 281 18.57 -0.53 -15.67
N SER A 282 18.29 0.14 -14.54
CA SER A 282 17.18 1.07 -14.50
C SER A 282 17.39 1.95 -15.73
N ARG A 283 16.44 1.97 -16.68
CA ARG A 283 16.54 2.91 -17.81
C ARG A 283 16.63 4.36 -17.30
N PHE A 284 16.42 4.56 -16.00
CA PHE A 284 16.57 5.81 -15.27
C PHE A 284 17.86 5.83 -14.48
N VAL A 285 18.63 6.86 -14.78
CA VAL A 285 19.68 7.42 -13.93
C VAL A 285 19.16 8.76 -13.41
N GLY A 286 19.41 9.06 -12.13
CA GLY A 286 19.12 10.37 -11.53
C GLY A 286 18.12 10.34 -10.36
N PRO A 287 17.67 11.53 -9.92
CA PRO A 287 16.77 11.71 -8.78
C PRO A 287 15.46 10.91 -8.87
N CYS A 288 15.01 10.37 -7.74
CA CYS A 288 13.73 9.66 -7.66
C CYS A 288 12.56 10.63 -7.44
N PHE A 289 12.16 11.40 -8.46
CA PHE A 289 10.98 12.27 -8.36
C PHE A 289 9.66 11.51 -8.18
N GLY A 290 9.64 10.21 -8.48
CA GLY A 290 8.49 9.35 -8.19
C GLY A 290 8.18 9.24 -6.70
N SER A 291 9.13 9.48 -5.78
CA SER A 291 8.86 9.49 -4.34
C SER A 291 7.96 10.65 -3.91
N LEU A 292 7.86 11.71 -4.71
CA LEU A 292 7.00 12.86 -4.42
C LEU A 292 5.51 12.56 -4.52
N LEU A 293 5.14 11.45 -5.16
CA LEU A 293 3.74 11.06 -5.32
C LEU A 293 3.14 10.45 -4.04
N PHE A 294 3.99 9.91 -3.16
CA PHE A 294 3.56 9.25 -1.94
C PHE A 294 4.39 9.66 -0.72
N GLY A 295 3.71 10.21 0.28
CA GLY A 295 4.30 10.52 1.58
C GLY A 295 4.16 9.34 2.54
N VAL A 296 4.93 9.37 3.63
CA VAL A 296 4.79 8.43 4.74
C VAL A 296 4.90 9.18 6.06
N ILE A 297 4.05 8.82 7.03
CA ILE A 297 4.16 9.23 8.42
C ILE A 297 4.22 7.96 9.27
N GLU A 298 5.36 7.74 9.92
CA GLU A 298 5.59 6.58 10.78
C GLU A 298 4.91 6.75 12.14
N ALA A 299 4.65 5.63 12.85
CA ALA A 299 3.96 5.67 14.15
C ALA A 299 4.72 6.46 15.22
N ASN A 300 6.04 6.57 15.09
CA ASN A 300 6.90 7.39 15.96
C ASN A 300 7.01 8.85 15.48
N GLY A 301 6.19 9.27 14.52
CA GLY A 301 6.15 10.62 13.99
C GLY A 301 7.19 10.93 12.90
N ASN A 302 8.11 10.02 12.60
CA ASN A 302 9.10 10.26 11.55
C ASN A 302 8.43 10.33 10.16
N ILE A 303 8.95 11.21 9.31
CA ILE A 303 8.61 11.24 7.89
C ILE A 303 9.84 10.79 7.12
N PRO A 304 9.87 9.59 6.51
CA PRO A 304 10.96 9.14 5.67
C PRO A 304 10.83 9.68 4.24
N PHE A 305 11.94 9.70 3.50
CA PHE A 305 12.00 10.10 2.09
C PHE A 305 11.09 9.25 1.18
N CYS A 306 10.88 7.97 1.51
CA CYS A 306 9.95 7.11 0.81
C CYS A 306 9.51 5.93 1.68
N ASN A 307 8.50 5.21 1.22
CA ASN A 307 7.90 4.08 1.94
C ASN A 307 8.83 2.86 2.13
N ILE A 308 9.91 2.76 1.37
CA ILE A 308 10.95 1.73 1.52
C ILE A 308 11.96 2.08 2.63
N PHE A 309 12.20 3.37 2.89
CA PHE A 309 13.24 3.84 3.81
C PHE A 309 12.71 4.23 5.20
N ARG A 310 11.53 3.71 5.57
CA ARG A 310 11.05 3.73 6.96
C ARG A 310 12.14 3.21 7.93
N ASP A 311 12.19 3.81 9.12
CA ASP A 311 13.19 3.60 10.17
C ASP A 311 14.66 3.75 9.73
N ASN A 312 14.93 4.34 8.56
CA ASN A 312 16.28 4.63 8.11
C ASN A 312 16.65 6.08 8.41
N LYS A 313 17.44 6.29 9.47
CA LYS A 313 17.90 7.63 9.90
C LYS A 313 18.53 8.47 8.78
N LYS A 314 19.24 7.84 7.83
CA LYS A 314 19.86 8.54 6.69
C LYS A 314 18.82 9.19 5.77
N TYR A 315 17.66 8.55 5.63
CA TYR A 315 16.58 8.97 4.73
C TYR A 315 15.39 9.60 5.45
N ARG A 316 15.42 9.73 6.78
CA ARG A 316 14.41 10.48 7.54
C ARG A 316 14.45 11.95 7.14
N LEU A 317 13.33 12.56 6.76
CA LEU A 317 13.20 13.99 6.47
C LEU A 317 13.08 14.83 7.75
N GLY A 318 12.36 14.33 8.73
CA GLY A 318 12.14 14.98 10.03
C GLY A 318 11.12 14.21 10.85
N ASN A 319 10.60 14.84 11.91
CA ASN A 319 9.57 14.28 12.76
C ASN A 319 8.41 15.29 12.93
N ILE A 320 7.17 14.81 12.92
CA ILE A 320 5.97 15.63 13.09
C ILE A 320 5.88 16.27 14.48
N TYR A 321 6.47 15.65 15.51
CA TYR A 321 6.43 16.19 16.87
C TYR A 321 7.34 17.41 17.01
N ASP A 322 8.53 17.37 16.40
CA ASP A 322 9.47 18.50 16.36
C ASP A 322 8.91 19.71 15.61
N SER A 323 7.96 19.48 14.70
CA SER A 323 7.31 20.51 13.89
C SER A 323 5.91 20.88 14.38
N GLN A 324 5.56 20.47 15.61
CA GLN A 324 4.23 20.69 16.23
C GLN A 324 3.05 20.28 15.32
N GLY A 325 3.20 19.18 14.59
CA GLY A 325 2.18 18.64 13.71
C GLY A 325 2.09 19.31 12.34
N SER A 326 3.11 20.05 11.90
CA SER A 326 3.19 20.61 10.54
C SER A 326 3.87 19.64 9.58
N PHE A 327 3.08 18.97 8.74
CA PHE A 327 3.64 18.13 7.67
C PHE A 327 4.42 18.97 6.67
N LYS A 328 3.94 20.19 6.39
CA LYS A 328 4.57 21.13 5.45
C LYS A 328 6.02 21.42 5.84
N SER A 329 6.25 21.74 7.11
CA SER A 329 7.58 22.13 7.61
C SER A 329 8.62 21.03 7.44
N VAL A 330 8.21 19.77 7.55
CA VAL A 330 9.10 18.62 7.34
C VAL A 330 9.26 18.29 5.85
N TRP A 331 8.16 18.28 5.10
CA TRP A 331 8.13 17.88 3.70
C TRP A 331 8.79 18.89 2.77
N GLN A 332 8.52 20.18 2.96
CA GLN A 332 9.09 21.28 2.18
C GLN A 332 10.36 21.83 2.87
N SER A 333 11.24 20.92 3.31
CA SER A 333 12.48 21.26 4.00
C SER A 333 13.70 21.22 3.08
N VAL A 334 14.76 21.97 3.45
CA VAL A 334 16.09 21.88 2.81
C VAL A 334 16.61 20.43 2.83
N ARG A 335 16.26 19.67 3.87
CA ARG A 335 16.64 18.26 3.99
C ARG A 335 15.98 17.38 2.92
N HIS A 336 14.70 17.61 2.61
CA HIS A 336 14.03 16.89 1.54
C HIS A 336 14.63 17.23 0.18
N LYS A 337 14.85 18.52 -0.11
CA LYS A 337 15.55 18.98 -1.33
C LYS A 337 16.90 18.26 -1.51
N ARG A 338 17.77 18.30 -0.49
CA ARG A 338 19.09 17.63 -0.53
C ARG A 338 19.00 16.12 -0.77
N LEU A 339 17.99 15.44 -0.22
CA LEU A 339 17.79 14.01 -0.45
C LEU A 339 17.26 13.72 -1.84
N LEU A 340 16.39 14.56 -2.41
CA LEU A 340 15.96 14.44 -3.80
C LEU A 340 17.15 14.57 -4.76
N GLU A 341 17.99 15.58 -4.58
CA GLU A 341 19.19 15.84 -5.41
C GLU A 341 20.21 14.69 -5.33
N ARG A 342 20.42 14.11 -4.14
CA ARG A 342 21.46 13.08 -3.92
C ARG A 342 20.99 11.66 -4.18
N HIS A 343 19.69 11.36 -4.00
CA HIS A 343 19.20 9.99 -4.09
C HIS A 343 19.03 9.54 -5.55
N ASN A 344 19.94 8.68 -6.02
CA ASN A 344 19.86 8.10 -7.35
C ASN A 344 19.06 6.79 -7.38
N ILE A 345 18.01 6.76 -8.20
CA ILE A 345 17.08 5.63 -8.30
C ILE A 345 17.75 4.34 -8.80
N GLU A 346 18.83 4.45 -9.57
CA GLU A 346 19.61 3.31 -10.06
C GLU A 346 20.16 2.46 -8.90
N ARG A 347 20.57 3.12 -7.82
CA ARG A 347 21.18 2.51 -6.63
C ARG A 347 20.15 1.98 -5.62
N CYS A 348 18.85 2.20 -5.84
CA CYS A 348 17.78 1.85 -4.88
C CYS A 348 17.49 0.33 -4.82
N GLY A 349 17.79 -0.42 -5.89
CA GLY A 349 17.80 -1.90 -5.91
C GLY A 349 16.53 -2.68 -5.48
N THR A 350 15.42 -2.00 -5.21
CA THR A 350 14.22 -2.57 -4.56
C THR A 350 13.05 -2.72 -5.54
N ILE A 351 12.16 -3.69 -5.28
CA ILE A 351 10.83 -3.81 -5.91
C ILE A 351 9.99 -2.61 -5.48
N CYS A 352 9.82 -1.61 -6.35
CA CYS A 352 9.27 -0.30 -5.98
C CYS A 352 8.25 0.22 -7.00
N LYS A 353 7.09 0.73 -6.53
CA LYS A 353 6.09 1.40 -7.41
C LYS A 353 6.60 2.72 -8.00
N ALA A 354 7.50 3.42 -7.30
CA ALA A 354 8.03 4.71 -7.75
C ALA A 354 8.58 4.66 -9.18
N LYS A 355 9.21 3.54 -9.53
CA LYS A 355 9.81 3.31 -10.86
C LYS A 355 8.75 3.28 -11.96
N ASP A 356 7.58 2.68 -11.69
CA ASP A 356 6.48 2.61 -12.65
C ASP A 356 5.84 3.98 -12.88
N TYR A 357 5.70 4.77 -11.82
CA TYR A 357 5.21 6.14 -11.96
C TYR A 357 6.24 7.06 -12.62
N LEU A 358 7.53 6.89 -12.33
CA LEU A 358 8.57 7.68 -12.99
C LEU A 358 8.63 7.40 -14.50
N LEU A 359 8.44 6.13 -14.90
CA LEU A 359 8.21 5.76 -16.31
C LEU A 359 7.02 6.54 -16.90
N ALA A 360 5.89 6.53 -16.20
CA ALA A 360 4.67 7.21 -16.67
C ALA A 360 4.83 8.75 -16.76
N ILE A 361 5.56 9.38 -15.83
CA ILE A 361 5.85 10.83 -15.84
C ILE A 361 6.63 11.22 -17.10
N LYS A 362 7.64 10.42 -17.46
CA LYS A 362 8.57 10.73 -18.57
C LYS A 362 8.07 10.31 -19.95
N GLN A 363 7.28 9.25 -20.08
CA GLN A 363 6.83 8.70 -21.37
C GLN A 363 5.72 9.54 -22.03
N GLN A 364 5.95 10.84 -22.28
CA GLN A 364 5.05 11.76 -23.01
C GLN A 364 4.39 11.13 -24.25
N LYS A 365 3.27 10.46 -24.08
CA LYS A 365 2.32 10.20 -25.17
C LYS A 365 0.95 10.63 -24.69
N LYS A 366 0.74 11.95 -24.68
CA LYS A 366 -0.59 12.56 -24.51
C LYS A 366 -1.63 11.76 -25.32
N ASN A 367 -1.31 11.35 -26.55
CA ASN A 367 -2.26 10.65 -27.42
C ASN A 367 -2.43 9.14 -27.20
N SER A 368 -1.47 8.40 -26.61
CA SER A 368 -1.62 6.94 -26.36
C SER A 368 -2.04 6.60 -24.94
N LEU A 369 -1.84 7.50 -23.98
CA LEU A 369 -2.19 7.31 -22.57
C LEU A 369 -3.56 7.89 -22.22
N ILE A 370 -4.04 8.92 -22.95
CA ILE A 370 -5.45 9.35 -22.90
C ILE A 370 -6.38 8.21 -23.36
N LYS A 371 -5.97 7.41 -24.37
CA LYS A 371 -6.67 6.16 -24.77
C LYS A 371 -6.75 5.09 -23.66
N ASN A 372 -5.96 5.22 -22.59
CA ASN A 372 -6.00 4.31 -21.43
C ASN A 372 -6.74 4.88 -20.22
N LYS A 373 -7.31 6.11 -20.26
CA LYS A 373 -8.17 6.61 -19.17
C LYS A 373 -9.36 5.67 -18.92
N ASP A 374 -9.85 4.99 -19.96
CA ASP A 374 -10.91 3.97 -19.85
C ASP A 374 -10.49 2.70 -19.10
N LYS A 375 -9.19 2.47 -18.92
CA LYS A 375 -8.61 1.38 -18.12
C LYS A 375 -8.27 1.83 -16.68
N CYS A 376 -8.43 3.11 -16.37
CA CYS A 376 -8.21 3.59 -15.02
C CYS A 376 -9.50 3.44 -14.21
N ASP A 377 -9.38 2.87 -13.02
CA ASP A 377 -10.48 2.88 -12.07
C ASP A 377 -10.61 4.27 -11.43
N LEU A 378 -11.66 4.99 -11.83
CA LEU A 378 -11.97 6.33 -11.38
C LEU A 378 -12.26 6.42 -9.88
N ALA A 379 -12.76 5.33 -9.26
CA ALA A 379 -13.09 5.33 -7.84
C ALA A 379 -11.86 5.40 -6.93
N HIS A 380 -10.68 5.07 -7.47
CA HIS A 380 -9.44 4.95 -6.69
C HIS A 380 -8.27 5.77 -7.27
N VAL A 381 -8.53 6.80 -8.08
CA VAL A 381 -7.48 7.63 -8.73
C VAL A 381 -6.55 8.33 -7.75
N ASN A 382 -7.01 8.59 -6.53
CA ASN A 382 -6.24 9.26 -5.49
C ASN A 382 -5.25 8.33 -4.77
N PHE A 383 -5.35 7.01 -4.98
CA PHE A 383 -4.48 6.01 -4.36
C PHE A 383 -3.41 5.55 -5.36
N VAL A 384 -2.32 6.33 -5.42
CA VAL A 384 -1.19 6.12 -6.33
C VAL A 384 -0.12 5.18 -5.76
#